data_AF-A0A267G8Q1-F1
#
_entry.id   AF-A0A267G8Q1-F1
#
_cell.length_a   1.000
_cell.length_b   1.000
_cell.length_c   1.000
_cell.angle_alpha   90.00
_cell.angle_beta   90.00
_cell.angle_gamma   90.00
#
_symmetry.space_group_name_H-M   'P 1'
#
loop_
_entity.id
_entity.type
_entity.pdbx_description
1 polymer ?
#
loop_
_entity_poly.entity_id
_entity_poly.type
_entity_poly.pdbx_seq_one_letter_code
_entity_poly.pdbx_strand_id
1 'polypeptide(L)'
;MLILVGNGARLPGATKGITYFILPDVSKLNSIEPWIEAAIQVFYSTGAGFGVHLALASYSSKTSNCYRDSLIATAANVSASFLAGFVVFSYLGYMAEVTGKPIEEVTTEGPGLVFQVYPVAIGTLPMAPLWSILFFGLLITLGLDSAMGGIESVLTGFGDYLEKRLGKYRFFRQAFSAVVVYAAFLVSILLCTPGGMYLWNLFNNFSAGLSIIFVAFTQAFVVSWIYGLDQFCQDVKTNLGFAPGIYWRLCWKYIAPVFILVIIVFNCISLADPSSFLYSYQYTEYHPELFPNRTADASYVYQYPISGKVIGWVMCFSQIALIPLVAIIVIIYYRSLAKAITPIRDHELVAQGLVTRYTLRHWFTLGPRDTFPLSLCRKRKSPENNLNSNSAEYHGNGRGGDSYHSNTIGVNGSSNLAYELEP
;
A
#
# COMPACT_ATOMS: atom_id res chain seq x y z
N MET A 1 14.61 -6.76 -17.70
CA MET A 1 14.67 -7.95 -16.81
C MET A 1 14.89 -9.26 -17.54
N LEU A 2 14.01 -9.70 -18.47
CA LEU A 2 14.14 -11.03 -19.11
C LEU A 2 15.50 -11.29 -19.79
N ILE A 3 16.06 -10.29 -20.48
CA ILE A 3 17.39 -10.38 -21.10
C ILE A 3 18.48 -10.61 -20.04
N LEU A 4 18.40 -9.92 -18.90
CA LEU A 4 19.35 -10.07 -17.79
C LEU A 4 19.20 -11.43 -17.10
N VAL A 5 17.96 -11.94 -16.95
CA VAL A 5 17.74 -13.32 -16.45
C VAL A 5 18.37 -14.33 -17.40
N GLY A 6 18.09 -14.22 -18.70
CA GLY A 6 18.60 -15.14 -19.72
C GLY A 6 20.14 -15.15 -19.80
N ASN A 7 20.78 -14.00 -19.60
CA ASN A 7 22.23 -13.91 -19.52
C ASN A 7 22.77 -14.44 -18.18
N GLY A 8 22.21 -13.97 -17.06
CA GLY A 8 22.61 -14.37 -15.71
C GLY A 8 22.56 -15.88 -15.51
N ALA A 9 21.53 -16.55 -16.03
CA ALA A 9 21.40 -18.00 -15.96
C ALA A 9 22.50 -18.78 -16.72
N ARG A 10 23.21 -18.14 -17.66
CA ARG A 10 24.31 -18.74 -18.42
C ARG A 10 25.68 -18.52 -17.78
N LEU A 11 25.76 -17.67 -16.75
CA LEU A 11 27.03 -17.35 -16.11
C LEU A 11 27.51 -18.52 -15.23
N PRO A 12 28.84 -18.75 -15.15
CA PRO A 12 29.37 -19.74 -14.23
C PRO A 12 29.03 -19.34 -12.79
N GLY A 13 28.71 -20.29 -11.93
CA GLY A 13 28.28 -20.01 -10.54
C GLY A 13 26.83 -19.54 -10.37
N ALA A 14 26.10 -19.26 -11.44
CA ALA A 14 24.70 -18.81 -11.35
C ALA A 14 23.79 -19.80 -10.61
N THR A 15 24.04 -21.11 -10.76
CA THR A 15 23.28 -22.15 -10.06
C THR A 15 23.49 -22.09 -8.55
N LYS A 16 24.70 -21.77 -8.06
CA LYS A 16 24.97 -21.57 -6.63
C LYS A 16 24.14 -20.41 -6.08
N GLY A 17 24.11 -19.29 -6.80
CA GLY A 17 23.31 -18.13 -6.42
C GLY A 17 21.81 -18.37 -6.43
N ILE A 18 21.28 -19.01 -7.48
CA ILE A 18 19.86 -19.36 -7.55
C ILE A 18 19.47 -20.35 -6.45
N THR A 19 20.36 -21.29 -6.13
CA THR A 19 20.13 -22.24 -5.02
C THR A 19 20.06 -21.50 -3.69
N TYR A 20 20.99 -20.58 -3.42
CA TYR A 20 20.96 -19.74 -2.21
C TYR A 20 19.68 -18.90 -2.10
N PHE A 21 19.15 -18.42 -3.24
CA PHE A 21 17.90 -17.64 -3.25
C PHE A 21 16.65 -18.47 -2.93
N ILE A 22 16.53 -19.67 -3.51
CA ILE A 22 15.28 -20.45 -3.45
C ILE A 22 15.26 -21.42 -2.27
N LEU A 23 16.41 -21.97 -1.90
CA LEU A 23 16.45 -23.09 -0.96
C LEU A 23 16.09 -22.59 0.45
N PRO A 24 14.94 -23.01 1.00
CA PRO A 24 14.43 -22.42 2.23
C PRO A 24 15.14 -23.01 3.45
N ASP A 25 15.54 -22.14 4.36
CA ASP A 25 15.93 -22.54 5.72
C ASP A 25 14.71 -22.46 6.64
N VAL A 26 14.03 -23.60 6.80
CA VAL A 26 12.79 -23.71 7.60
C VAL A 26 13.05 -23.39 9.07
N SER A 27 14.27 -23.51 9.56
CA SER A 27 14.60 -23.21 10.96
C SER A 27 14.36 -21.72 11.29
N LYS A 28 14.53 -20.83 10.31
CA LYS A 28 14.29 -19.39 10.45
C LYS A 28 12.81 -19.06 10.65
N LEU A 29 11.88 -19.90 10.22
CA LEU A 29 10.44 -19.66 10.40
C LEU A 29 9.98 -19.76 11.87
N ASN A 30 10.81 -20.32 12.74
CA ASN A 30 10.55 -20.40 14.18
C ASN A 30 10.79 -19.07 14.90
N SER A 31 11.50 -18.14 14.30
CA SER A 31 11.75 -16.82 14.86
C SER A 31 10.78 -15.78 14.28
N ILE A 32 10.51 -14.70 15.00
CA ILE A 32 9.49 -13.72 14.62
C ILE A 32 10.01 -12.71 13.59
N GLU A 33 11.33 -12.52 13.53
CA GLU A 33 12.00 -11.51 12.72
C GLU A 33 11.69 -11.67 11.23
N PRO A 34 11.80 -12.85 10.60
CA PRO A 34 11.48 -13.01 9.17
C PRO A 34 10.01 -12.71 8.83
N TRP A 35 9.09 -12.92 9.77
CA TRP A 35 7.67 -12.58 9.57
C TRP A 35 7.43 -11.08 9.57
N ILE A 36 8.14 -10.34 10.44
CA ILE A 36 8.08 -8.88 10.50
C ILE A 36 8.72 -8.27 9.25
N GLU A 37 9.89 -8.77 8.84
CA GLU A 37 10.54 -8.30 7.62
C GLU A 37 9.68 -8.57 6.38
N ALA A 38 9.06 -9.76 6.29
CA ALA A 38 8.11 -10.05 5.22
C ALA A 38 6.89 -9.11 5.24
N ALA A 39 6.38 -8.78 6.42
CA ALA A 39 5.27 -7.85 6.59
C ALA A 39 5.60 -6.45 6.10
N ILE A 40 6.75 -5.92 6.53
CA ILE A 40 7.30 -4.62 6.14
C ILE A 40 7.53 -4.58 4.63
N GLN A 41 8.16 -5.61 4.08
CA GLN A 41 8.45 -5.71 2.65
C GLN A 41 7.16 -5.69 1.82
N VAL A 42 6.14 -6.46 2.19
CA VAL A 42 4.85 -6.47 1.47
C VAL A 42 4.16 -5.11 1.56
N PHE A 43 4.18 -4.47 2.72
CA PHE A 43 3.56 -3.16 2.95
C PHE A 43 4.20 -2.08 2.05
N TYR A 44 5.53 -1.96 2.08
CA TYR A 44 6.25 -0.97 1.29
C TYR A 44 6.26 -1.30 -0.21
N SER A 45 6.37 -2.57 -0.58
CA SER A 45 6.32 -3.00 -1.98
C SER A 45 4.96 -2.71 -2.63
N THR A 46 3.86 -2.82 -1.88
CA THR A 46 2.53 -2.51 -2.40
C THR A 46 2.26 -1.00 -2.47
N GLY A 47 3.03 -0.16 -1.75
CA GLY A 47 2.80 1.28 -1.70
C GLY A 47 1.49 1.67 -1.01
N ALA A 48 1.06 0.92 0.01
CA ALA A 48 -0.13 1.26 0.78
C ALA A 48 0.09 2.53 1.61
N GLY A 49 -0.93 3.40 1.70
CA GLY A 49 -0.89 4.63 2.51
C GLY A 49 -0.25 5.85 1.83
N PHE A 50 0.42 5.71 0.69
CA PHE A 50 1.02 6.85 -0.04
C PHE A 50 -0.01 7.73 -0.77
N GLY A 51 -1.27 7.30 -0.89
CA GLY A 51 -2.31 8.01 -1.65
C GLY A 51 -2.20 7.85 -3.17
N VAL A 52 -1.12 7.26 -3.70
CA VAL A 52 -0.92 6.99 -5.14
C VAL A 52 -2.07 6.18 -5.72
N HIS A 53 -2.42 5.05 -5.10
CA HIS A 53 -3.53 4.21 -5.57
C HIS A 53 -4.87 4.94 -5.53
N LEU A 54 -5.07 5.85 -4.57
CA LEU A 54 -6.29 6.63 -4.48
C LEU A 54 -6.38 7.66 -5.61
N ALA A 55 -5.26 8.33 -5.93
CA ALA A 55 -5.16 9.27 -7.03
C ALA A 55 -5.32 8.57 -8.39
N LEU A 56 -4.65 7.44 -8.60
CA LEU A 56 -4.79 6.68 -9.86
C LEU A 56 -6.21 6.12 -10.02
N ALA A 57 -6.84 5.65 -8.94
CA ALA A 57 -8.21 5.15 -8.98
C ALA A 57 -9.24 6.26 -9.22
N SER A 58 -8.97 7.53 -8.85
CA SER A 58 -9.91 8.64 -9.07
C SER A 58 -10.08 8.99 -10.55
N TYR A 59 -9.10 8.66 -11.38
CA TYR A 59 -9.18 8.80 -12.84
C TYR A 59 -9.89 7.63 -13.54
N SER A 60 -10.21 6.55 -12.82
CA SER A 60 -10.91 5.39 -13.38
C SER A 60 -12.42 5.62 -13.45
N SER A 61 -13.07 5.00 -14.43
CA SER A 61 -14.54 4.96 -14.47
C SER A 61 -15.10 4.27 -13.23
N LYS A 62 -16.26 4.73 -12.75
CA LYS A 62 -16.95 4.17 -11.57
C LYS A 62 -17.34 2.69 -11.75
N THR A 63 -17.45 2.22 -12.98
CA THR A 63 -17.84 0.85 -13.34
C THR A 63 -16.64 -0.06 -13.66
N SER A 64 -15.42 0.48 -13.66
CA SER A 64 -14.20 -0.31 -13.86
C SER A 64 -14.04 -1.34 -12.74
N ASN A 65 -13.62 -2.54 -13.10
CA ASN A 65 -13.47 -3.64 -12.16
C ASN A 65 -12.17 -3.54 -11.35
N CYS A 66 -12.15 -2.62 -10.37
CA CYS A 66 -10.99 -2.38 -9.51
C CYS A 66 -10.58 -3.62 -8.68
N TYR A 67 -11.51 -4.55 -8.44
CA TYR A 67 -11.21 -5.83 -7.77
C TYR A 67 -10.27 -6.69 -8.61
N ARG A 68 -10.58 -6.88 -9.90
CA ARG A 68 -9.71 -7.60 -10.84
C ARG A 68 -8.37 -6.88 -11.00
N ASP A 69 -8.40 -5.56 -11.17
CA ASP A 69 -7.19 -4.77 -11.41
C ASP A 69 -6.23 -4.85 -10.22
N SER A 70 -6.77 -4.81 -9.00
CA SER A 70 -5.98 -4.95 -7.77
C SER A 70 -5.30 -6.32 -7.68
N LEU A 71 -6.01 -7.41 -8.01
CA LEU A 71 -5.43 -8.76 -8.03
C LEU A 71 -4.31 -8.90 -9.07
N ILE A 72 -4.53 -8.37 -10.28
CA ILE A 72 -3.53 -8.41 -11.35
C ILE A 72 -2.30 -7.57 -10.96
N ALA A 73 -2.51 -6.37 -10.43
CA ALA A 73 -1.43 -5.48 -10.00
C ALA A 73 -0.59 -6.13 -8.89
N THR A 74 -1.22 -6.72 -7.87
CA THR A 74 -0.49 -7.43 -6.81
C THR A 74 0.26 -8.65 -7.35
N ALA A 75 -0.33 -9.45 -8.23
CA ALA A 75 0.34 -10.60 -8.83
C ALA A 75 1.53 -10.18 -9.71
N ALA A 76 1.38 -9.11 -10.49
CA ALA A 76 2.44 -8.55 -11.30
C ALA A 76 3.60 -8.02 -10.43
N ASN A 77 3.28 -7.31 -9.34
CA ASN A 77 4.28 -6.82 -8.39
C ASN A 77 5.11 -7.97 -7.79
N VAL A 78 4.46 -9.00 -7.25
CA VAL A 78 5.16 -10.17 -6.68
C VAL A 78 5.98 -10.90 -7.75
N SER A 79 5.45 -11.05 -8.96
CA SER A 79 6.16 -11.69 -10.07
C SER A 79 7.41 -10.90 -10.48
N ALA A 80 7.31 -9.57 -10.52
CA ALA A 80 8.45 -8.71 -10.82
C ALA A 80 9.53 -8.80 -9.75
N SER A 81 9.17 -8.80 -8.46
CA SER A 81 10.11 -9.00 -7.35
C SER A 81 10.80 -10.36 -7.43
N PHE A 82 10.06 -11.42 -7.76
CA PHE A 82 10.63 -12.76 -7.90
C PHE A 82 11.59 -12.86 -9.09
N LEU A 83 11.23 -12.28 -10.25
CA LEU A 83 12.11 -12.19 -11.42
C LEU A 83 13.36 -11.35 -11.13
N ALA A 84 13.22 -10.25 -10.40
CA ALA A 84 14.36 -9.43 -9.97
C ALA A 84 15.29 -10.23 -9.06
N GLY A 85 14.76 -11.05 -8.13
CA GLY A 85 15.53 -11.98 -7.32
C GLY A 85 16.40 -12.92 -8.16
N PHE A 86 15.86 -13.51 -9.22
CA PHE A 86 16.67 -14.34 -10.14
C PHE A 86 17.77 -13.56 -10.86
N VAL A 87 17.49 -12.33 -11.33
CA VAL A 87 18.53 -11.47 -11.90
C VAL A 87 19.61 -11.22 -10.85
N VAL A 88 19.20 -10.89 -9.63
CA VAL A 88 20.10 -10.50 -8.57
C VAL A 88 21.03 -11.66 -8.22
N PHE A 89 20.44 -12.78 -7.80
CA PHE A 89 21.20 -13.90 -7.28
C PHE A 89 21.98 -14.68 -8.34
N SER A 90 21.58 -14.67 -9.62
CA SER A 90 22.39 -15.29 -10.68
C SER A 90 23.73 -14.55 -10.90
N TYR A 91 23.72 -13.21 -10.87
CA TYR A 91 24.94 -12.41 -10.97
C TYR A 91 25.77 -12.43 -9.67
N LEU A 92 25.13 -12.53 -8.49
CA LEU A 92 25.87 -12.73 -7.24
C LEU A 92 26.56 -14.09 -7.18
N GLY A 93 25.90 -15.15 -7.66
CA GLY A 93 26.53 -16.47 -7.80
C GLY A 93 27.74 -16.44 -8.74
N TYR A 94 27.64 -15.69 -9.84
CA TYR A 94 28.79 -15.44 -10.72
C TYR A 94 29.91 -14.67 -10.04
N MET A 95 29.58 -13.62 -9.29
CA MET A 95 30.57 -12.84 -8.54
C MET A 95 31.30 -13.71 -7.50
N ALA A 96 30.56 -14.54 -6.76
CA ALA A 96 31.12 -15.49 -5.79
C ALA A 96 32.08 -16.48 -6.46
N GLU A 97 31.72 -17.01 -7.64
CA GLU A 97 32.58 -17.92 -8.42
C GLU A 97 33.87 -17.23 -8.88
N VAL A 98 33.77 -16.01 -9.42
CA VAL A 98 34.93 -15.27 -9.96
C VAL A 98 35.86 -14.79 -8.85
N THR A 99 35.32 -14.39 -7.69
CA THR A 99 36.13 -13.95 -6.53
C THR A 99 36.61 -15.09 -5.65
N GLY A 100 36.06 -16.29 -5.81
CA GLY A 100 36.32 -17.42 -4.91
C GLY A 100 35.82 -17.18 -3.48
N LYS A 101 34.87 -16.25 -3.27
CA LYS A 101 34.31 -15.93 -1.96
C LYS A 101 32.98 -16.65 -1.72
N PRO A 102 32.60 -16.91 -0.44
CA PRO A 102 31.26 -17.35 -0.10
C PRO A 102 30.19 -16.36 -0.60
N ILE A 103 29.00 -16.86 -0.93
CA ILE A 103 27.95 -16.00 -1.49
C ILE A 103 27.44 -15.00 -0.45
N GLU A 104 27.49 -15.36 0.82
CA GLU A 104 27.09 -14.55 1.97
C GLU A 104 27.92 -13.27 2.09
N GLU A 105 29.19 -13.30 1.65
CA GLU A 105 30.07 -12.13 1.68
C GLU A 105 29.79 -11.14 0.53
N VAL A 106 29.18 -11.60 -0.56
CA VAL A 106 28.83 -10.75 -1.72
C VAL A 106 27.37 -10.31 -1.69
N THR A 107 26.51 -10.93 -0.87
CA THR A 107 25.13 -10.52 -0.64
C THR A 107 25.07 -9.39 0.37
N THR A 108 25.26 -8.15 -0.08
CA THR A 108 24.98 -6.95 0.70
C THR A 108 23.57 -6.42 0.43
N GLU A 109 23.01 -5.64 1.35
CA GLU A 109 21.72 -4.98 1.18
C GLU A 109 21.87 -3.49 0.85
N GLY A 110 20.79 -2.87 0.34
CA GLY A 110 20.73 -1.44 0.08
C GLY A 110 21.42 -1.00 -1.22
N PRO A 111 21.71 0.31 -1.39
CA PRO A 111 22.23 0.86 -2.64
C PRO A 111 23.63 0.34 -2.99
N GLY A 112 24.43 -0.07 -1.99
CA GLY A 112 25.78 -0.61 -2.19
C GLY A 112 25.78 -1.86 -3.06
N LEU A 113 24.79 -2.74 -2.89
CA LEU A 113 24.61 -3.92 -3.74
C LEU A 113 24.57 -3.52 -5.22
N VAL A 114 23.63 -2.62 -5.56
CA VAL A 114 23.32 -2.21 -6.93
C VAL A 114 24.41 -1.33 -7.56
N PHE A 115 25.06 -0.47 -6.76
CA PHE A 115 26.02 0.51 -7.27
C PHE A 115 27.49 0.15 -7.06
N GLN A 116 27.81 -0.91 -6.30
CA GLN A 116 29.19 -1.37 -6.10
C GLN A 116 29.35 -2.83 -6.55
N VAL A 117 28.53 -3.75 -6.07
CA VAL A 117 28.71 -5.20 -6.34
C VAL A 117 28.32 -5.54 -7.78
N TYR A 118 27.15 -5.09 -8.26
CA TYR A 118 26.70 -5.36 -9.63
C TYR A 118 27.62 -4.81 -10.72
N PRO A 119 28.07 -3.54 -10.66
CA PRO A 119 28.89 -2.98 -11.73
C PRO A 119 30.24 -3.69 -11.83
N VAL A 120 30.81 -4.17 -10.72
CA VAL A 120 32.02 -4.99 -10.72
C VAL A 120 31.76 -6.32 -11.44
N ALA A 121 30.67 -7.02 -11.10
CA ALA A 121 30.30 -8.27 -11.77
C ALA A 121 30.00 -8.08 -13.27
N ILE A 122 29.31 -7.00 -13.63
CA ILE A 122 28.99 -6.69 -15.02
C ILE A 122 30.26 -6.31 -15.80
N GLY A 123 31.20 -5.64 -15.16
CA GLY A 123 32.47 -5.20 -15.75
C GLY A 123 33.36 -6.36 -16.22
N THR A 124 33.21 -7.55 -15.66
CA THR A 124 33.97 -8.75 -16.07
C THR A 124 33.33 -9.51 -17.24
N LEU A 125 32.12 -9.14 -17.66
CA LEU A 125 31.41 -9.81 -18.74
C LEU A 125 31.87 -9.35 -20.14
N PRO A 126 31.83 -10.23 -21.16
CA PRO A 126 32.00 -9.81 -22.54
C PRO A 126 30.88 -8.83 -22.93
N MET A 127 31.24 -7.77 -23.65
CA MET A 127 30.33 -6.65 -23.96
C MET A 127 29.77 -5.96 -22.70
N ALA A 128 30.57 -5.83 -21.64
CA ALA A 128 30.20 -5.12 -20.40
C ALA A 128 29.42 -3.80 -20.62
N PRO A 129 29.75 -2.93 -21.60
CA PRO A 129 28.97 -1.71 -21.83
C PRO A 129 27.48 -1.97 -22.12
N LEU A 130 27.15 -3.02 -22.88
CA LEU A 130 25.76 -3.38 -23.20
C LEU A 130 24.99 -3.76 -21.92
N TRP A 131 25.59 -4.61 -21.10
CA TRP A 131 24.98 -5.08 -19.86
C TRP A 131 24.81 -3.96 -18.83
N SER A 132 25.78 -3.05 -18.73
CA SER A 132 25.69 -1.86 -17.87
C SER A 132 24.55 -0.95 -18.31
N ILE A 133 24.39 -0.67 -19.61
CA ILE A 133 23.28 0.13 -20.13
C ILE A 133 21.93 -0.52 -19.82
N LEU A 134 21.80 -1.84 -20.03
CA LEU A 134 20.57 -2.57 -19.72
C LEU A 134 20.25 -2.59 -18.22
N PHE A 135 21.26 -2.73 -17.37
CA PHE A 135 21.11 -2.78 -15.92
C PHE A 135 20.76 -1.41 -15.33
N PHE A 136 21.52 -0.36 -15.64
CA PHE A 136 21.22 0.98 -15.15
C PHE A 136 19.97 1.57 -15.80
N GLY A 137 19.71 1.27 -17.08
CA GLY A 137 18.45 1.62 -17.74
C GLY A 137 17.25 1.00 -17.03
N LEU A 138 17.34 -0.28 -16.62
CA LEU A 138 16.32 -0.92 -15.80
C LEU A 138 16.10 -0.19 -14.47
N LEU A 139 17.18 0.12 -13.73
CA LEU A 139 17.07 0.83 -12.45
C LEU A 139 16.42 2.21 -12.57
N ILE A 140 16.77 2.96 -13.62
CA ILE A 140 16.16 4.25 -13.92
C ILE A 140 14.66 4.07 -14.18
N THR A 141 14.25 3.10 -15.01
CA THR A 141 12.82 2.87 -15.29
C THR A 141 12.05 2.46 -14.03
N LEU A 142 12.61 1.61 -13.16
CA LEU A 142 11.99 1.18 -11.91
C LEU A 142 11.78 2.36 -10.93
N GLY A 143 12.78 3.24 -10.83
CA GLY A 143 12.69 4.43 -9.99
C GLY A 143 11.74 5.49 -10.56
N LEU A 144 11.72 5.65 -11.89
CA LEU A 144 10.95 6.68 -12.58
C LEU A 144 9.44 6.45 -12.46
N ASP A 145 8.97 5.22 -12.70
CA ASP A 145 7.54 4.91 -12.60
C ASP A 145 7.01 5.12 -11.17
N SER A 146 7.80 4.73 -10.17
CA SER A 146 7.49 4.92 -8.75
C SER A 146 7.45 6.41 -8.37
N ALA A 147 8.42 7.20 -8.84
CA ALA A 147 8.49 8.63 -8.60
C ALA A 147 7.32 9.39 -9.26
N MET A 148 6.94 9.00 -10.48
CA MET A 148 5.78 9.56 -11.18
C MET A 148 4.49 9.34 -10.39
N GLY A 149 4.26 8.11 -9.88
CA GLY A 149 3.10 7.82 -9.03
C GLY A 149 3.06 8.69 -7.76
N GLY A 150 4.22 8.83 -7.09
CA GLY A 150 4.36 9.67 -5.91
C GLY A 150 4.01 11.14 -6.18
N ILE A 151 4.57 11.72 -7.25
CA ILE A 151 4.27 13.10 -7.66
C ILE A 151 2.80 13.25 -8.02
N GLU A 152 2.23 12.32 -8.79
CA GLU A 152 0.82 12.39 -9.19
C GLU A 152 -0.11 12.39 -7.98
N SER A 153 0.20 11.63 -6.92
CA SER A 153 -0.61 11.65 -5.69
C SER A 153 -0.70 13.03 -5.04
N VAL A 154 0.40 13.79 -5.03
CA VAL A 154 0.45 15.16 -4.52
C VAL A 154 -0.29 16.09 -5.49
N LEU A 155 -0.08 15.92 -6.79
CA LEU A 155 -0.72 16.74 -7.81
C LEU A 155 -2.24 16.59 -7.82
N THR A 156 -2.76 15.37 -7.75
CA THR A 156 -4.19 15.11 -7.67
C THR A 156 -4.76 15.61 -6.34
N GLY A 157 -4.12 15.27 -5.20
CA GLY A 157 -4.63 15.64 -3.87
C GLY A 157 -4.77 17.16 -3.66
N PHE A 158 -3.74 17.93 -4.01
CA PHE A 158 -3.82 19.40 -3.93
C PHE A 158 -4.53 20.01 -5.14
N GLY A 159 -4.42 19.38 -6.31
CA GLY A 159 -5.06 19.80 -7.55
C GLY A 159 -6.56 19.86 -7.43
N ASP A 160 -7.21 18.81 -6.91
CA ASP A 160 -8.67 18.74 -6.75
C ASP A 160 -9.21 19.85 -5.83
N TYR A 161 -8.42 20.31 -4.86
CA TYR A 161 -8.77 21.43 -3.99
C TYR A 161 -8.57 22.79 -4.68
N LEU A 162 -7.43 22.97 -5.35
CA LEU A 162 -7.07 24.24 -5.99
C LEU A 162 -7.84 24.49 -7.29
N GLU A 163 -8.19 23.43 -8.03
CA GLU A 163 -8.93 23.51 -9.29
C GLU A 163 -10.29 24.19 -9.10
N LYS A 164 -10.96 23.97 -7.97
CA LYS A 164 -12.21 24.66 -7.63
C LYS A 164 -12.08 26.19 -7.59
N ARG A 165 -10.88 26.73 -7.30
CA ARG A 165 -10.63 28.17 -7.20
C ARG A 165 -9.87 28.73 -8.41
N LEU A 166 -8.98 27.94 -8.98
CA LEU A 166 -7.97 28.36 -9.97
C LEU A 166 -8.12 27.64 -11.32
N GLY A 167 -9.07 26.71 -11.46
CA GLY A 167 -9.33 25.95 -12.69
C GLY A 167 -9.77 26.80 -13.89
N LYS A 168 -10.12 28.08 -13.66
CA LYS A 168 -10.39 29.05 -14.73
C LYS A 168 -9.17 29.36 -15.62
N TYR A 169 -7.96 29.08 -15.15
CA TYR A 169 -6.73 29.31 -15.91
C TYR A 169 -6.36 28.07 -16.74
N ARG A 170 -6.30 28.22 -18.07
CA ARG A 170 -6.03 27.12 -19.02
C ARG A 170 -4.74 26.33 -18.73
N PHE A 171 -3.71 26.98 -18.20
CA PHE A 171 -2.40 26.38 -17.93
C PHE A 171 -2.17 26.06 -16.44
N PHE A 172 -3.22 26.07 -15.61
CA PHE A 172 -3.11 25.87 -14.17
C PHE A 172 -2.38 24.56 -13.82
N ARG A 173 -2.81 23.42 -14.38
CA ARG A 173 -2.23 22.11 -14.06
C ARG A 173 -0.75 22.01 -14.45
N GLN A 174 -0.36 22.58 -15.58
CA GLN A 174 1.04 22.60 -16.04
C GLN A 174 1.91 23.46 -15.13
N ALA A 175 1.44 24.67 -14.80
CA ALA A 175 2.14 25.58 -13.90
C ALA A 175 2.27 24.99 -12.49
N PHE A 176 1.19 24.39 -11.95
CA PHE A 176 1.20 23.75 -10.64
C PHE A 176 2.19 22.58 -10.58
N SER A 177 2.18 21.72 -11.61
CA SER A 177 3.12 20.60 -11.71
C SER A 177 4.57 21.08 -11.77
N ALA A 178 4.85 22.13 -12.55
CA ALA A 178 6.18 22.73 -12.62
C ALA A 178 6.63 23.29 -11.26
N VAL A 179 5.74 23.95 -10.51
CA VAL A 179 6.04 24.47 -9.16
C VAL A 179 6.37 23.34 -8.20
N VAL A 180 5.58 22.27 -8.17
CA VAL A 180 5.81 21.12 -7.28
C VAL A 180 7.13 20.43 -7.60
N VAL A 181 7.39 20.14 -8.88
CA VAL A 181 8.63 19.48 -9.32
C VAL A 181 9.85 20.37 -9.06
N TYR A 182 9.75 21.69 -9.32
CA TYR A 182 10.84 22.62 -9.05
C TYR A 182 11.12 22.75 -7.55
N ALA A 183 10.10 22.79 -6.70
CA ALA A 183 10.27 22.78 -5.26
C ALA A 183 10.95 21.48 -4.78
N ALA A 184 10.54 20.32 -5.31
CA ALA A 184 11.18 19.05 -5.01
C ALA A 184 12.65 19.01 -5.47
N PHE A 185 12.96 19.58 -6.64
CA PHE A 185 14.33 19.71 -7.15
C PHE A 185 15.22 20.55 -6.24
N LEU A 186 14.73 21.70 -5.76
CA LEU A 186 15.48 22.57 -4.84
C LEU A 186 15.84 21.89 -3.53
N VAL A 187 14.99 21.00 -3.01
CA VAL A 187 15.31 20.20 -1.82
C VAL A 187 16.26 19.05 -2.18
N SER A 188 16.02 18.39 -3.31
CA SER A 188 16.82 17.23 -3.74
C SER A 188 18.26 17.58 -4.07
N ILE A 189 18.58 18.84 -4.43
CA ILE A 189 19.97 19.27 -4.68
C ILE A 189 20.86 19.10 -3.45
N LEU A 190 20.29 19.14 -2.24
CA LEU A 190 21.03 18.89 -0.99
C LEU A 190 21.56 17.45 -0.92
N LEU A 191 20.84 16.49 -1.52
CA LEU A 191 21.23 15.09 -1.61
C LEU A 191 22.36 14.86 -2.64
N CYS A 192 22.62 15.82 -3.53
CA CYS A 192 23.72 15.76 -4.52
C CYS A 192 25.06 16.31 -3.98
N THR A 193 25.11 16.74 -2.72
CA THR A 193 26.35 17.21 -2.09
C THR A 193 27.27 16.04 -1.69
N PRO A 194 28.57 16.25 -1.39
CA PRO A 194 29.46 15.17 -0.95
C PRO A 194 28.97 14.43 0.32
N GLY A 195 28.20 15.10 1.18
CA GLY A 195 27.55 14.52 2.36
C GLY A 195 26.13 13.99 2.09
N GLY A 196 25.71 13.95 0.82
CA GLY A 196 24.34 13.65 0.41
C GLY A 196 23.83 12.29 0.88
N MET A 197 24.69 11.28 0.98
CA MET A 197 24.29 9.95 1.48
C MET A 197 23.87 9.95 2.96
N TYR A 198 24.45 10.83 3.79
CA TYR A 198 24.01 10.98 5.18
C TYR A 198 22.61 11.60 5.24
N LEU A 199 22.32 12.58 4.40
CA LEU A 199 20.98 13.15 4.29
C LEU A 199 20.01 12.11 3.71
N TRP A 200 20.38 11.41 2.65
CA TRP A 200 19.57 10.35 2.05
C TRP A 200 19.16 9.29 3.06
N ASN A 201 20.11 8.80 3.86
CA ASN A 201 19.83 7.79 4.89
C ASN A 201 18.88 8.34 5.98
N LEU A 202 19.05 9.61 6.38
CA LEU A 202 18.12 10.26 7.33
C LEU A 202 16.70 10.35 6.75
N PHE A 203 16.57 10.78 5.48
CA PHE A 203 15.27 10.84 4.80
C PHE A 203 14.66 9.43 4.64
N ASN A 204 15.45 8.45 4.23
CA ASN A 204 14.99 7.07 4.03
C ASN A 204 14.42 6.47 5.31
N ASN A 205 15.09 6.68 6.44
CA ASN A 205 14.69 6.07 7.71
C ASN A 205 13.55 6.82 8.41
N PHE A 206 13.50 8.16 8.32
CA PHE A 206 12.56 8.98 9.10
C PHE A 206 11.40 9.59 8.30
N SER A 207 11.53 9.77 6.97
CA SER A 207 10.50 10.47 6.18
C SER A 207 9.27 9.60 5.91
N ALA A 208 9.46 8.34 5.53
CA ALA A 208 8.39 7.41 5.16
C ALA A 208 8.44 6.09 5.96
N GLY A 209 9.23 6.03 7.03
CA GLY A 209 9.29 4.88 7.94
C GLY A 209 8.00 4.74 8.74
N LEU A 210 8.05 5.12 10.02
CA LEU A 210 6.91 5.04 10.94
C LEU A 210 5.68 5.85 10.50
N SER A 211 5.89 7.01 9.87
CA SER A 211 4.83 7.96 9.51
C SER A 211 3.78 7.36 8.58
N ILE A 212 4.20 6.68 7.51
CA ILE A 212 3.26 6.14 6.52
C ILE A 212 2.51 4.92 7.04
N ILE A 213 3.16 4.09 7.85
CA ILE A 213 2.53 2.93 8.48
C ILE A 213 1.42 3.41 9.42
N PHE A 214 1.67 4.49 10.16
CA PHE A 214 0.66 5.14 10.99
C PHE A 214 -0.50 5.74 10.18
N VAL A 215 -0.20 6.39 9.05
CA VAL A 215 -1.24 6.90 8.12
C VAL A 215 -2.09 5.76 7.58
N ALA A 216 -1.48 4.65 7.13
CA ALA A 216 -2.18 3.48 6.62
C ALA A 216 -3.03 2.80 7.69
N PHE A 217 -2.53 2.69 8.93
CA PHE A 217 -3.31 2.21 10.08
C PHE A 217 -4.55 3.07 10.29
N THR A 218 -4.36 4.39 10.33
CA THR A 218 -5.46 5.33 10.52
C THR A 218 -6.47 5.24 9.38
N GLN A 219 -6.02 5.11 8.13
CA GLN A 219 -6.90 4.93 6.97
C GLN A 219 -7.75 3.65 7.09
N ALA A 220 -7.11 2.52 7.41
CA ALA A 220 -7.83 1.25 7.62
C ALA A 220 -8.83 1.34 8.77
N PHE A 221 -8.44 1.98 9.88
CA PHE A 221 -9.29 2.19 11.04
C PHE A 221 -10.51 3.08 10.70
N VAL A 222 -10.27 4.21 10.03
CA VAL A 222 -11.32 5.15 9.63
C VAL A 222 -12.30 4.48 8.67
N VAL A 223 -11.84 3.77 7.66
CA VAL A 223 -12.74 3.10 6.68
C VAL A 223 -13.56 2.00 7.37
N SER A 224 -12.93 1.16 8.19
CA SER A 224 -13.59 -0.03 8.76
C SER A 224 -14.49 0.24 9.98
N TRP A 225 -14.17 1.23 10.84
CA TRP A 225 -14.95 1.54 12.04
C TRP A 225 -15.69 2.85 11.98
N ILE A 226 -15.05 3.91 11.48
CA ILE A 226 -15.64 5.25 11.52
C ILE A 226 -16.65 5.40 10.38
N TYR A 227 -16.21 5.19 9.14
CA TYR A 227 -17.08 5.18 7.96
C TYR A 227 -18.05 3.98 8.01
N GLY A 228 -17.52 2.82 8.39
CA GLY A 228 -18.28 1.60 8.62
C GLY A 228 -18.20 0.65 7.43
N LEU A 229 -17.93 -0.61 7.75
CA LEU A 229 -17.75 -1.66 6.75
C LEU A 229 -19.03 -1.93 5.95
N ASP A 230 -20.21 -1.77 6.57
CA ASP A 230 -21.50 -1.96 5.90
C ASP A 230 -21.68 -0.98 4.74
N GLN A 231 -21.42 0.31 5.00
CA GLN A 231 -21.51 1.36 4.00
C GLN A 231 -20.47 1.16 2.90
N PHE A 232 -19.23 0.83 3.28
CA PHE A 232 -18.17 0.56 2.31
C PHE A 232 -18.52 -0.62 1.39
N CYS A 233 -19.09 -1.70 1.94
CA CYS A 233 -19.55 -2.83 1.13
C CYS A 233 -20.70 -2.45 0.19
N GLN A 234 -21.58 -1.55 0.58
CA GLN A 234 -22.66 -1.04 -0.28
C GLN A 234 -22.10 -0.17 -1.41
N ASP A 235 -21.13 0.70 -1.12
CA ASP A 235 -20.48 1.52 -2.15
C ASP A 235 -19.76 0.63 -3.18
N VAL A 236 -19.04 -0.40 -2.72
CA VAL A 236 -18.40 -1.38 -3.62
C VAL A 236 -19.44 -2.15 -4.43
N LYS A 237 -20.54 -2.60 -3.82
CA LYS A 237 -21.63 -3.28 -4.54
C LYS A 237 -22.27 -2.38 -5.60
N THR A 238 -22.38 -1.09 -5.33
CA THR A 238 -22.96 -0.11 -6.26
C THR A 238 -22.06 0.09 -7.49
N ASN A 239 -20.74 0.11 -7.28
CA ASN A 239 -19.77 0.32 -8.36
C ASN A 239 -19.46 -0.96 -9.15
N LEU A 240 -19.31 -2.11 -8.49
CA LEU A 240 -18.91 -3.38 -9.10
C LEU A 240 -20.06 -4.35 -9.40
N GLY A 241 -21.26 -4.09 -8.87
CA GLY A 241 -22.42 -4.97 -8.98
C GLY A 241 -22.45 -6.14 -7.97
N PHE A 242 -21.36 -6.40 -7.25
CA PHE A 242 -21.27 -7.45 -6.24
C PHE A 242 -20.67 -6.95 -4.93
N ALA A 243 -21.10 -7.53 -3.80
CA ALA A 243 -20.56 -7.18 -2.49
C ALA A 243 -19.25 -7.94 -2.22
N PRO A 244 -18.26 -7.32 -1.53
CA PRO A 244 -17.05 -8.01 -1.09
C PRO A 244 -17.37 -9.24 -0.24
N GLY A 245 -16.64 -10.34 -0.46
CA GLY A 245 -16.75 -11.57 0.33
C GLY A 245 -16.28 -11.41 1.78
N ILE A 246 -16.60 -12.39 2.63
CA ILE A 246 -16.27 -12.35 4.07
C ILE A 246 -14.76 -12.25 4.35
N TYR A 247 -13.94 -12.86 3.50
CA TYR A 247 -12.49 -12.77 3.58
C TYR A 247 -12.02 -11.31 3.61
N TRP A 248 -12.41 -10.51 2.61
CA TRP A 248 -12.05 -9.09 2.52
C TRP A 248 -12.57 -8.27 3.70
N ARG A 249 -13.79 -8.56 4.14
CA ARG A 249 -14.40 -7.89 5.29
C ARG A 249 -13.63 -8.15 6.59
N LEU A 250 -13.22 -9.40 6.84
CA LEU A 250 -12.37 -9.75 7.98
C LEU A 250 -10.97 -9.15 7.85
N CYS A 251 -10.42 -9.12 6.63
CA CYS A 251 -9.12 -8.50 6.36
C CYS A 251 -9.13 -7.02 6.71
N TRP A 252 -10.09 -6.24 6.19
CA TRP A 252 -10.16 -4.80 6.43
C TRP A 252 -10.53 -4.46 7.87
N LYS A 253 -11.39 -5.27 8.51
CA LYS A 253 -11.91 -4.98 9.85
C LYS A 253 -11.02 -5.47 10.99
N TYR A 254 -10.23 -6.53 10.83
CA TYR A 254 -9.45 -7.07 11.95
C TYR A 254 -8.02 -7.38 11.57
N ILE A 255 -7.82 -8.17 10.51
CA ILE A 255 -6.48 -8.70 10.21
C ILE A 255 -5.51 -7.58 9.83
N ALA A 256 -5.86 -6.71 8.87
CA ALA A 256 -4.97 -5.65 8.43
C ALA A 256 -4.67 -4.61 9.54
N PRO A 257 -5.66 -4.09 10.29
CA PRO A 257 -5.38 -3.17 11.40
C PRO A 257 -4.48 -3.77 12.48
N VAL A 258 -4.70 -5.03 12.87
CA VAL A 258 -3.85 -5.72 13.86
C VAL A 258 -2.44 -5.93 13.30
N PHE A 259 -2.33 -6.37 12.05
CA PHE A 259 -1.04 -6.60 11.41
C PHE A 259 -0.22 -5.31 11.28
N ILE A 260 -0.85 -4.22 10.83
CA ILE A 260 -0.19 -2.90 10.75
C ILE A 260 0.19 -2.41 12.15
N LEU A 261 -0.66 -2.63 13.17
CA LEU A 261 -0.34 -2.26 14.56
C LEU A 261 0.90 -3.00 15.08
N VAL A 262 1.03 -4.29 14.78
CA VAL A 262 2.25 -5.07 15.12
C VAL A 262 3.47 -4.45 14.47
N ILE A 263 3.40 -4.13 13.17
CA ILE A 263 4.50 -3.47 12.45
C ILE A 263 4.86 -2.12 13.11
N ILE A 264 3.87 -1.31 13.49
CA ILE A 264 4.11 -0.02 14.19
C ILE A 264 4.89 -0.25 15.49
N VAL A 265 4.50 -1.23 16.30
CA VAL A 265 5.19 -1.52 17.57
C VAL A 265 6.64 -1.91 17.33
N PHE A 266 6.89 -2.81 16.37
CA PHE A 266 8.26 -3.20 16.03
C PHE A 266 9.08 -2.04 15.47
N ASN A 267 8.51 -1.24 14.57
CA ASN A 267 9.21 -0.09 14.00
C ASN A 267 9.53 0.96 15.07
N CYS A 268 8.63 1.18 16.04
CA CYS A 268 8.90 2.01 17.22
C CYS A 268 10.05 1.45 18.08
N ILE A 269 10.12 0.13 18.30
CA ILE A 269 11.22 -0.50 19.04
C ILE A 269 12.53 -0.31 18.27
N SER A 270 12.55 -0.57 16.96
CA SER A 270 13.73 -0.38 16.11
C SER A 270 14.19 1.08 16.06
N LEU A 271 13.27 2.05 16.03
CA LEU A 271 13.60 3.48 16.08
C LEU A 271 13.99 3.97 17.48
N ALA A 272 13.58 3.28 18.54
CA ALA A 272 13.99 3.59 19.91
C ALA A 272 15.42 3.12 20.21
N ASP A 273 15.92 2.13 19.46
CA ASP A 273 17.30 1.69 19.56
C ASP A 273 18.26 2.83 19.13
N PRO A 274 19.25 3.20 19.95
CA PRO A 274 20.32 4.14 19.58
C PRO A 274 21.03 3.80 18.25
N SER A 275 21.00 2.53 17.82
CA SER A 275 21.55 2.06 16.55
C SER A 275 20.88 2.66 15.31
N SER A 276 19.62 3.10 15.40
CA SER A 276 18.87 3.73 14.30
C SER A 276 19.47 5.05 13.78
N PHE A 277 20.32 5.70 14.60
CA PHE A 277 21.07 6.90 14.26
C PHE A 277 22.55 6.61 13.93
N LEU A 278 22.86 5.36 13.62
CA LEU A 278 24.15 4.95 13.09
C LEU A 278 24.00 4.76 11.59
N TYR A 279 24.95 5.30 10.83
CA TYR A 279 25.10 5.01 9.42
C TYR A 279 26.45 4.34 9.22
N SER A 280 26.43 3.04 8.93
CA SER A 280 27.64 2.28 8.62
C SER A 280 27.94 2.36 7.13
N TYR A 281 29.11 2.89 6.77
CA TYR A 281 29.63 2.84 5.41
C TYR A 281 30.72 1.78 5.31
N GLN A 282 30.56 0.82 4.40
CA GLN A 282 31.61 -0.13 4.04
C GLN A 282 32.47 0.48 2.93
N TYR A 283 33.75 0.74 3.22
CA TYR A 283 34.73 1.20 2.23
C TYR A 283 35.64 0.04 1.84
N THR A 284 35.94 -0.08 0.54
CA THR A 284 36.93 -1.03 0.03
C THR A 284 38.37 -0.50 0.12
N GLU A 285 38.58 0.81 0.30
CA GLU A 285 39.92 1.43 0.31
C GLU A 285 40.07 2.45 1.45
N TYR A 286 41.23 2.47 2.10
CA TYR A 286 41.52 3.27 3.30
C TYR A 286 41.98 4.69 2.91
N HIS A 287 41.20 5.72 3.27
CA HIS A 287 41.57 7.13 3.13
C HIS A 287 41.86 7.77 4.51
N PRO A 288 43.12 7.79 4.96
CA PRO A 288 43.51 8.29 6.28
C PRO A 288 43.27 9.81 6.45
N GLU A 289 43.30 10.60 5.38
CA GLU A 289 43.04 12.05 5.42
C GLU A 289 41.59 12.45 5.76
N LEU A 290 40.61 11.53 5.63
CA LEU A 290 39.19 11.84 5.85
C LEU A 290 38.66 11.35 7.21
N PHE A 291 39.28 10.33 7.83
CA PHE A 291 38.71 9.65 9.01
C PHE A 291 39.78 9.14 10.00
N PRO A 292 40.15 9.94 11.03
CA PRO A 292 41.27 9.65 11.93
C PRO A 292 41.00 8.60 13.03
N ASN A 293 39.74 8.18 13.26
CA ASN A 293 39.37 7.22 14.30
C ASN A 293 38.89 5.90 13.66
N ARG A 294 39.77 4.88 13.58
CA ARG A 294 39.45 3.58 12.95
C ARG A 294 39.59 2.40 13.93
N THR A 295 38.65 1.46 13.87
CA THR A 295 38.78 0.06 14.35
C THR A 295 39.17 -0.86 13.17
N ALA A 296 39.69 -2.05 13.46
CA ALA A 296 40.36 -2.94 12.52
C ALA A 296 39.49 -3.56 11.42
N ASP A 297 38.15 -3.43 11.51
CA ASP A 297 37.21 -3.93 10.51
C ASP A 297 36.77 -2.79 9.58
N ALA A 298 36.69 -3.05 8.27
CA ALA A 298 36.53 -2.08 7.18
C ALA A 298 35.18 -1.31 7.13
N SER A 299 34.57 -0.99 8.27
CA SER A 299 33.31 -0.25 8.40
C SER A 299 33.48 1.02 9.23
N TYR A 300 33.20 2.20 8.63
CA TYR A 300 33.07 3.45 9.38
C TYR A 300 31.63 3.62 9.83
N VAL A 301 31.40 3.83 11.12
CA VAL A 301 30.06 4.09 11.67
C VAL A 301 29.94 5.57 11.98
N TYR A 302 29.22 6.30 11.13
CA TYR A 302 28.86 7.69 11.37
C TYR A 302 27.70 7.76 12.36
N GLN A 303 27.87 8.54 13.43
CA GLN A 303 26.80 8.81 14.38
C GLN A 303 26.22 10.20 14.13
N TYR A 304 24.91 10.30 13.91
CA TYR A 304 24.27 11.59 13.69
C TYR A 304 24.38 12.48 14.94
N PRO A 305 24.67 13.80 14.77
CA PRO A 305 24.59 14.76 15.85
C PRO A 305 23.15 14.89 16.36
N ILE A 306 22.97 15.42 17.57
CA ILE A 306 21.65 15.60 18.19
C ILE A 306 20.70 16.40 17.27
N SER A 307 21.23 17.41 16.57
CA SER A 307 20.45 18.18 15.59
C SER A 307 19.88 17.30 14.47
N GLY A 308 20.67 16.36 13.94
CA GLY A 308 20.20 15.39 12.94
C GLY A 308 19.11 14.47 13.50
N LYS A 309 19.25 14.04 14.76
CA LYS A 309 18.21 13.22 15.42
C LYS A 309 16.90 13.99 15.58
N VAL A 310 16.98 15.25 16.01
CA VAL A 310 15.81 16.12 16.16
C VAL A 310 15.13 16.34 14.81
N ILE A 311 15.90 16.60 13.74
CA ILE A 311 15.34 16.76 12.39
C ILE A 311 14.59 15.51 11.94
N GLY A 312 15.17 14.31 12.12
CA GLY A 312 14.52 13.04 11.78
C GLY A 312 13.17 12.86 12.51
N TRP A 313 13.14 13.09 13.83
CA TRP A 313 11.91 12.98 14.60
C TRP A 313 10.87 14.03 14.22
N VAL A 314 11.27 15.28 13.97
CA VAL A 314 10.38 16.35 13.51
C VAL A 314 9.75 15.97 12.17
N MET A 315 10.53 15.44 11.23
CA MET A 315 10.00 14.97 9.94
C MET A 315 8.95 13.88 10.13
N CYS A 316 9.25 12.85 10.93
CA CYS A 316 8.31 11.76 11.20
C CYS A 316 7.01 12.25 11.87
N PHE A 317 7.12 13.03 12.95
CA PHE A 317 5.95 13.48 13.70
C PHE A 317 5.14 14.56 12.99
N SER A 318 5.75 15.37 12.12
CA SER A 318 5.03 16.42 11.37
C SER A 318 3.89 15.85 10.52
N GLN A 319 4.11 14.69 9.90
CA GLN A 319 3.12 14.01 9.07
C GLN A 319 2.02 13.37 9.93
N ILE A 320 2.40 12.73 11.03
CA ILE A 320 1.47 12.09 11.98
C ILE A 320 0.58 13.13 12.65
N ALA A 321 1.15 14.26 13.09
CA ALA A 321 0.45 15.32 13.79
C ALA A 321 -0.61 16.03 12.94
N LEU A 322 -0.50 15.97 11.60
CA LEU A 322 -1.49 16.56 10.70
C LEU A 322 -2.87 15.90 10.86
N ILE A 323 -2.92 14.59 11.15
CA ILE A 323 -4.17 13.83 11.32
C ILE A 323 -5.02 14.40 12.47
N PRO A 324 -4.54 14.42 13.75
CA PRO A 324 -5.32 14.97 14.85
C PRO A 324 -5.55 16.48 14.71
N LEU A 325 -4.59 17.23 14.15
CA LEU A 325 -4.72 18.67 13.95
C LEU A 325 -5.90 18.99 13.02
N VAL A 326 -6.00 18.32 11.87
CA VAL A 326 -7.13 18.50 10.94
C VAL A 326 -8.43 18.00 11.58
N ALA A 327 -8.41 16.87 12.30
CA ALA A 327 -9.59 16.38 13.00
C ALA A 327 -10.14 17.41 14.01
N ILE A 328 -9.28 18.03 14.81
CA ILE A 328 -9.66 19.08 15.77
C ILE A 328 -10.24 20.30 15.04
N ILE A 329 -9.61 20.77 13.96
CA ILE A 329 -10.10 21.91 13.17
C ILE A 329 -11.50 21.64 12.63
N VAL A 330 -11.73 20.45 12.07
CA VAL A 330 -13.04 20.06 11.50
C VAL A 330 -14.11 19.94 12.60
N ILE A 331 -13.77 19.39 13.77
CA ILE A 331 -14.68 19.31 14.92
C ILE A 331 -15.07 20.71 15.40
N ILE A 332 -14.11 21.64 15.48
CA ILE A 332 -14.38 23.03 15.86
C ILE A 332 -15.26 23.73 14.82
N TYR A 333 -15.00 23.52 13.53
CA TYR A 333 -15.77 24.11 12.44
C TYR A 333 -17.24 23.70 12.44
N TYR A 334 -17.52 22.38 12.56
CA TYR A 334 -18.89 21.87 12.56
C TYR A 334 -19.59 21.93 13.92
N ARG A 335 -18.85 22.21 15.01
CA ARG A 335 -19.32 22.18 16.41
C ARG A 335 -20.04 20.87 16.80
N SER A 336 -19.80 19.79 16.07
CA SER A 336 -20.47 18.50 16.26
C SER A 336 -19.58 17.39 15.75
N LEU A 337 -19.27 16.43 16.63
CA LEU A 337 -18.50 15.24 16.28
C LEU A 337 -19.23 14.38 15.24
N ALA A 338 -20.56 14.32 15.33
CA ALA A 338 -21.39 13.52 14.43
C ALA A 338 -21.31 14.04 12.98
N LYS A 339 -21.35 15.37 12.79
CA LYS A 339 -21.19 16.01 11.48
C LYS A 339 -19.75 15.95 10.98
N ALA A 340 -18.77 16.08 11.87
CA ALA A 340 -17.35 16.01 11.51
C ALA A 340 -16.93 14.64 10.93
N ILE A 341 -17.54 13.57 11.43
CA ILE A 341 -17.21 12.18 11.06
C ILE A 341 -18.06 11.66 9.87
N THR A 342 -19.19 12.31 9.61
CA THR A 342 -20.17 11.86 8.62
C THR A 342 -19.95 12.59 7.29
N PRO A 343 -20.01 11.92 6.13
CA PRO A 343 -19.98 12.56 4.82
C PRO A 343 -21.05 13.63 4.70
N ILE A 344 -20.76 14.70 3.96
CA ILE A 344 -21.66 15.85 3.80
C ILE A 344 -23.06 15.44 3.32
N ARG A 345 -23.15 14.44 2.43
CA ARG A 345 -24.42 13.89 1.93
C ARG A 345 -25.35 13.33 3.02
N ASP A 346 -24.80 12.90 4.15
CA ASP A 346 -25.54 12.27 5.25
C ASP A 346 -25.74 13.24 6.44
N HIS A 347 -25.35 14.52 6.30
CA HIS A 347 -25.48 15.52 7.38
C HIS A 347 -26.93 15.80 7.76
N GLU A 348 -27.86 15.65 6.82
CA GLU A 348 -29.30 15.78 7.07
C GLU A 348 -29.82 14.67 7.98
N LEU A 349 -29.36 13.43 7.79
CA LEU A 349 -29.72 12.29 8.65
C LEU A 349 -29.21 12.50 10.08
N VAL A 350 -28.02 13.07 10.22
CA VAL A 350 -27.47 13.47 11.52
C VAL A 350 -28.29 14.60 12.16
N ALA A 351 -28.74 15.58 11.37
CA ALA A 351 -29.61 16.65 11.85
C ALA A 351 -31.00 16.13 12.31
N GLN A 352 -31.49 15.05 11.69
CA GLN A 352 -32.69 14.33 12.08
C GLN A 352 -32.49 13.39 13.29
N GLY A 353 -31.29 13.33 13.87
CA GLY A 353 -30.97 12.48 15.03
C GLY A 353 -30.70 11.01 14.71
N LEU A 354 -30.72 10.63 13.43
CA LEU A 354 -30.47 9.26 12.97
C LEU A 354 -28.96 9.01 12.81
N VAL A 355 -28.25 8.86 13.94
CA VAL A 355 -26.80 8.59 13.90
C VAL A 355 -26.51 7.10 14.04
N THR A 356 -26.37 6.41 12.91
CA THR A 356 -26.03 4.97 12.86
C THR A 356 -24.61 4.66 13.34
N ARG A 357 -23.69 5.63 13.23
CA ARG A 357 -22.24 5.47 13.41
C ARG A 357 -21.74 5.34 14.86
N TYR A 358 -22.55 5.74 15.85
CA TYR A 358 -22.22 5.61 17.27
C TYR A 358 -22.71 4.30 17.91
N THR A 359 -23.36 3.42 17.13
CA THR A 359 -23.91 2.20 17.69
C THR A 359 -22.82 1.12 17.83
N LEU A 360 -22.80 0.40 18.95
CA LEU A 360 -21.95 -0.80 19.11
C LEU A 360 -22.15 -1.78 17.95
N ARG A 361 -23.38 -1.85 17.44
CA ARG A 361 -23.72 -2.63 16.25
C ARG A 361 -22.86 -2.21 15.05
N HIS A 362 -22.81 -0.92 14.70
CA HIS A 362 -21.96 -0.40 13.62
C HIS A 362 -20.48 -0.77 13.78
N TRP A 363 -20.00 -0.86 15.02
CA TRP A 363 -18.58 -1.12 15.28
C TRP A 363 -18.21 -2.60 15.15
N PHE A 364 -19.17 -3.50 15.31
CA PHE A 364 -18.97 -4.95 15.25
C PHE A 364 -19.61 -5.62 14.01
N THR A 365 -20.30 -4.89 13.12
CA THR A 365 -20.82 -5.50 11.88
C THR A 365 -19.71 -5.89 10.91
N LEU A 366 -19.91 -7.03 10.25
CA LEU A 366 -19.06 -7.56 9.18
C LEU A 366 -19.78 -7.51 7.82
N GLY A 367 -20.56 -6.46 7.57
CA GLY A 367 -21.26 -6.23 6.31
C GLY A 367 -22.79 -6.48 6.36
N PRO A 368 -23.51 -6.11 5.29
CA PRO A 368 -24.97 -6.16 5.25
C PRO A 368 -25.51 -7.60 5.37
N ARG A 369 -26.52 -7.78 6.24
CA ARG A 369 -27.13 -9.08 6.57
C ARG A 369 -27.74 -9.81 5.38
N ASP A 370 -28.08 -9.11 4.30
CA ASP A 370 -28.69 -9.70 3.11
C ASP A 370 -27.72 -10.61 2.32
N THR A 371 -26.42 -10.54 2.63
CA THR A 371 -25.41 -11.51 2.15
C THR A 371 -25.21 -12.71 3.08
N PHE A 372 -25.90 -12.73 4.23
CA PHE A 372 -25.88 -13.78 5.23
C PHE A 372 -27.27 -14.42 5.35
N PRO A 373 -27.58 -15.49 4.60
CA PRO A 373 -28.63 -16.41 5.02
C PRO A 373 -28.14 -17.15 6.27
N LEU A 374 -28.23 -16.49 7.43
CA LEU A 374 -28.08 -17.13 8.75
C LEU A 374 -29.14 -18.25 8.96
N SER A 375 -30.09 -18.39 8.04
CA SER A 375 -31.03 -19.50 7.94
C SER A 375 -30.37 -20.85 7.60
N LEU A 376 -29.13 -20.88 7.08
CA LEU A 376 -28.42 -22.14 6.78
C LEU A 376 -27.60 -22.71 7.95
N CYS A 377 -27.36 -21.92 9.01
CA CYS A 377 -26.62 -22.39 10.21
C CYS A 377 -27.51 -22.86 11.36
N ARG A 378 -28.84 -22.86 11.21
CA ARG A 378 -29.78 -23.33 12.24
C ARG A 378 -30.61 -24.52 11.78
N LYS A 379 -29.95 -25.58 11.30
CA LYS A 379 -30.52 -26.93 11.34
C LYS A 379 -29.99 -27.66 12.57
N ARG A 380 -30.69 -27.51 13.69
CA ARG A 380 -30.70 -28.53 14.76
C ARG A 380 -32.15 -29.01 14.90
N LYS A 381 -32.40 -30.24 14.43
CA LYS A 381 -33.52 -31.09 14.89
C LYS A 381 -33.38 -31.25 16.41
N SER A 382 -34.41 -31.05 17.24
CA SER A 382 -35.41 -32.06 17.69
C SER A 382 -35.83 -31.66 19.14
N PRO A 383 -36.88 -32.22 19.79
CA PRO A 383 -38.17 -32.80 19.34
C PRO A 383 -39.40 -32.07 19.94
N GLU A 384 -40.57 -32.48 19.47
CA GLU A 384 -41.90 -32.49 20.10
C GLU A 384 -42.11 -31.78 21.45
N ASN A 385 -43.14 -30.92 21.50
CA ASN A 385 -44.13 -31.01 22.57
C ASN A 385 -45.50 -30.54 22.07
N ASN A 386 -46.44 -31.48 22.13
CA ASN A 386 -47.87 -31.25 22.06
C ASN A 386 -48.29 -30.11 22.98
N LEU A 387 -49.14 -29.21 22.48
CA LEU A 387 -50.23 -28.63 23.27
C LEU A 387 -51.31 -28.11 22.32
N ASN A 388 -52.43 -28.82 22.36
CA ASN A 388 -53.72 -28.46 21.81
C ASN A 388 -54.15 -27.06 22.29
N SER A 389 -54.64 -26.25 21.36
CA SER A 389 -55.79 -25.39 21.66
C SER A 389 -56.56 -25.12 20.36
N ASN A 390 -57.66 -25.84 20.24
CA ASN A 390 -58.77 -25.52 19.34
C ASN A 390 -59.25 -24.08 19.56
N SER A 391 -59.47 -23.34 18.48
CA SER A 391 -60.60 -22.42 18.39
C SER A 391 -60.92 -22.06 16.94
N ALA A 392 -62.06 -22.61 16.50
CA ALA A 392 -63.07 -22.05 15.62
C ALA A 392 -62.72 -21.72 14.15
N GLU A 393 -63.13 -22.65 13.30
CA GLU A 393 -64.01 -22.44 12.13
C GLU A 393 -64.32 -20.98 11.73
N TYR A 394 -64.05 -20.66 10.47
CA TYR A 394 -65.07 -20.07 9.58
C TYR A 394 -64.87 -20.57 8.14
N HIS A 395 -65.92 -21.23 7.65
CA HIS A 395 -66.11 -21.70 6.28
C HIS A 395 -66.16 -20.55 5.26
N GLY A 396 -65.78 -20.85 4.00
CA GLY A 396 -66.34 -20.14 2.85
C GLY A 396 -65.55 -20.26 1.55
N ASN A 397 -65.88 -21.28 0.74
CA ASN A 397 -65.92 -21.34 -0.73
C ASN A 397 -65.26 -20.18 -1.52
N GLY A 398 -64.48 -20.39 -2.57
CA GLY A 398 -64.29 -21.58 -3.41
C GLY A 398 -63.85 -21.13 -4.82
N ARG A 399 -63.37 -22.11 -5.61
CA ARG A 399 -63.19 -22.08 -7.08
C ARG A 399 -62.19 -21.03 -7.59
N GLY A 400 -61.17 -21.34 -8.39
CA GLY A 400 -60.86 -22.53 -9.17
C GLY A 400 -60.09 -22.07 -10.42
N GLY A 401 -59.15 -22.90 -10.90
CA GLY A 401 -58.50 -22.80 -12.22
C GLY A 401 -57.22 -21.96 -12.23
N ASP A 402 -56.01 -22.52 -12.40
CA ASP A 402 -55.49 -23.22 -13.59
C ASP A 402 -55.77 -22.40 -14.88
N SER A 403 -54.84 -22.07 -15.78
CA SER A 403 -53.53 -22.63 -16.08
C SER A 403 -52.90 -21.78 -17.21
N TYR A 404 -51.57 -21.67 -17.17
CA TYR A 404 -50.59 -21.78 -18.27
C TYR A 404 -50.68 -21.03 -19.62
N HIS A 405 -49.46 -20.74 -20.10
CA HIS A 405 -48.97 -20.47 -21.47
C HIS A 405 -49.04 -19.02 -21.96
N SER A 406 -47.95 -18.27 -22.17
CA SER A 406 -46.62 -18.44 -22.80
C SER A 406 -46.56 -17.83 -24.21
N ASN A 407 -45.57 -16.94 -24.38
CA ASN A 407 -44.98 -16.44 -25.64
C ASN A 407 -45.91 -15.56 -26.48
N THR A 408 -45.51 -14.43 -27.07
CA THR A 408 -44.31 -14.22 -27.89
C THR A 408 -44.16 -12.72 -28.21
N ILE A 409 -42.92 -12.23 -28.17
CA ILE A 409 -42.28 -11.21 -29.03
C ILE A 409 -43.15 -10.09 -29.65
N GLY A 410 -42.84 -8.84 -29.28
CA GLY A 410 -43.21 -7.64 -30.01
C GLY A 410 -42.11 -6.57 -29.88
N VAL A 411 -41.30 -6.41 -30.93
CA VAL A 411 -40.32 -5.33 -31.11
C VAL A 411 -41.03 -4.15 -31.77
N ASN A 412 -41.06 -3.00 -31.10
CA ASN A 412 -40.88 -1.64 -31.66
C ASN A 412 -41.49 -0.61 -30.71
N GLY A 413 -40.76 0.48 -30.44
CA GLY A 413 -41.32 1.64 -29.77
C GLY A 413 -40.30 2.48 -29.04
N SER A 414 -39.49 3.17 -29.81
CA SER A 414 -38.79 4.41 -29.45
C SER A 414 -39.56 5.30 -28.46
N SER A 415 -38.93 5.67 -27.35
CA SER A 415 -39.23 6.91 -26.63
C SER A 415 -37.98 7.46 -25.97
N ASN A 416 -37.44 8.50 -26.60
CA ASN A 416 -36.57 9.50 -26.00
C ASN A 416 -37.13 9.98 -24.67
N LEU A 417 -36.30 10.08 -23.64
CA LEU A 417 -36.50 11.01 -22.54
C LEU A 417 -35.12 11.50 -22.09
N ALA A 418 -34.74 12.61 -22.70
CA ALA A 418 -33.74 13.52 -22.21
C ALA A 418 -34.23 14.11 -20.88
N TYR A 419 -33.36 14.13 -19.88
CA TYR A 419 -33.43 15.12 -18.81
C TYR A 419 -32.05 15.73 -18.66
N GLU A 420 -31.99 16.98 -19.10
CA GLU A 420 -30.90 17.92 -18.99
C GLU A 420 -31.31 18.96 -17.94
N LEU A 421 -30.31 19.57 -17.30
CA LEU A 421 -30.31 20.84 -16.53
C LEU A 421 -30.40 20.75 -15.00
N GLU A 422 -29.22 20.71 -14.36
CA GLU A 422 -28.55 21.83 -13.65
C GLU A 422 -29.37 23.08 -13.23
N PRO A 423 -28.93 23.87 -12.22
CA PRO A 423 -27.55 24.07 -11.74
C PRO A 423 -27.24 23.68 -10.30
#